data_AF-A0A640QLP9-F1
#
_entry.id   AF-A0A640QLP9-F1
#
_cell.length_a   1.000
_cell.length_b   1.000
_cell.length_c   1.000
_cell.angle_alpha   90.00
_cell.angle_beta   90.00
_cell.angle_gamma   90.00
#
_symmetry.space_group_name_H-M   'P 1'
#
loop_
_entity.id
_entity.type
_entity.pdbx_description
1 polymer ?
#
loop_
_entity_poly.entity_id
_entity_poly.type
_entity_poly.pdbx_seq_one_letter_code
_entity_poly.pdbx_strand_id
1 'polypeptide(L)'
;MTNNPLVLTEEQIETVSGGNISQAAFEGGLEGAATGASIGAALGAYAGPFGALIGGLIGTGVGTIVGAADAVSDYSETLDE
;
A
#
# COMPACT_ATOMS: atom_id res chain seq x y z
N MET A 1 -24.31 -37.90 -12.67
CA MET A 1 -23.98 -36.46 -12.70
C MET A 1 -22.52 -36.34 -12.32
N THR A 2 -21.65 -36.12 -13.29
CA THR A 2 -20.21 -35.94 -13.08
C THR A 2 -20.01 -34.49 -12.69
N ASN A 3 -19.67 -34.23 -11.43
CA ASN A 3 -19.31 -32.89 -10.99
C ASN A 3 -17.93 -32.59 -11.57
N ASN A 4 -17.86 -31.71 -12.57
CA ASN A 4 -16.60 -31.20 -13.08
C ASN A 4 -16.22 -30.00 -12.20
N PRO A 5 -15.25 -30.14 -11.27
CA PRO A 5 -14.84 -29.02 -10.44
C PRO A 5 -14.29 -27.92 -11.35
N LEU A 6 -14.67 -26.67 -11.04
CA LEU A 6 -14.08 -25.51 -11.69
C LEU A 6 -12.63 -25.40 -11.22
N VAL A 7 -11.70 -25.94 -12.00
CA VAL A 7 -10.25 -25.75 -11.78
C VAL A 7 -9.89 -24.42 -12.42
N LEU A 8 -9.53 -23.44 -11.59
CA LEU A 8 -9.08 -22.12 -12.03
C LEU A 8 -7.64 -22.17 -12.51
N THR A 9 -7.27 -21.30 -13.47
CA THR A 9 -5.86 -21.08 -13.84
C THR A 9 -5.13 -20.31 -12.75
N GLU A 10 -3.80 -20.37 -12.71
CA GLU A 10 -2.99 -19.61 -11.74
C GLU A 10 -3.27 -18.10 -11.84
N GLU A 11 -3.41 -17.58 -13.05
CA GLU A 11 -3.76 -16.19 -13.33
C GLU A 11 -5.13 -15.77 -12.77
N GLN A 12 -6.13 -16.66 -12.88
CA GLN A 12 -7.46 -16.44 -12.27
C GLN A 12 -7.40 -16.45 -10.74
N ILE A 13 -6.50 -17.25 -10.16
CA ILE A 13 -6.28 -17.30 -8.71
C ILE A 13 -5.55 -16.05 -8.23
N GLU A 14 -4.53 -15.57 -8.95
CA GLU A 14 -3.82 -14.32 -8.62
C GLU A 14 -4.74 -13.11 -8.70
N THR A 15 -5.57 -13.02 -9.75
CA THR A 15 -6.52 -11.91 -9.92
C THR A 15 -7.48 -11.77 -8.74
N VAL A 16 -7.92 -12.90 -8.15
CA VAL A 16 -8.89 -12.89 -7.04
C VAL A 16 -8.21 -12.84 -5.66
N SER A 17 -7.04 -13.46 -5.50
CA SER A 17 -6.29 -13.44 -4.23
C SER A 17 -5.45 -12.16 -4.04
N GLY A 18 -5.34 -11.34 -5.08
CA GLY A 18 -4.53 -10.14 -5.12
C GLY A 18 -3.04 -10.39 -5.37
N GLY A 19 -2.56 -11.64 -5.43
CA GLY A 19 -1.24 -12.03 -5.95
C GLY A 19 -0.10 -11.02 -5.68
N ASN A 20 0.64 -10.68 -6.75
CA ASN A 20 1.77 -9.75 -6.71
C ASN A 20 1.34 -8.29 -6.46
N ILE A 21 0.10 -7.90 -6.82
CA ILE A 21 -0.40 -6.53 -6.61
C ILE A 21 -0.62 -6.22 -5.12
N SER A 22 -1.04 -7.22 -4.32
CA SER A 22 -1.13 -7.12 -2.86
C SER A 22 0.24 -6.94 -2.21
N GLN A 23 1.28 -7.58 -2.76
CA GLN A 23 2.64 -7.44 -2.26
C GLN A 23 3.21 -6.05 -2.58
N ALA A 24 3.02 -5.57 -3.81
CA ALA A 24 3.39 -4.21 -4.19
C ALA A 24 2.68 -3.17 -3.32
N ALA A 25 1.37 -3.31 -3.10
CA ALA A 25 0.59 -2.41 -2.24
C ALA A 25 1.09 -2.42 -0.78
N PHE A 26 1.50 -3.58 -0.26
CA PHE A 26 2.04 -3.69 1.09
C PHE A 26 3.40 -2.99 1.22
N GLU A 27 4.30 -3.23 0.28
CA GLU A 27 5.65 -2.66 0.30
C GLU A 27 5.61 -1.14 0.09
N GLY A 28 4.85 -0.67 -0.91
CA GLY A 28 4.59 0.74 -1.13
C GLY A 28 3.89 1.39 0.06
N GLY A 29 2.93 0.71 0.68
CA GLY A 29 2.27 1.17 1.89
C GLY A 29 3.24 1.31 3.07
N LEU A 30 4.16 0.37 3.26
CA LEU A 30 5.15 0.42 4.34
C LEU A 30 6.15 1.57 4.14
N GLU A 31 6.66 1.74 2.92
CA GLU A 31 7.59 2.82 2.59
C GLU A 31 6.91 4.19 2.67
N GLY A 32 5.69 4.29 2.14
CA GLY A 32 4.84 5.45 2.27
C GLY A 32 4.56 5.79 3.73
N ALA A 33 4.27 4.80 4.57
CA ALA A 33 4.04 4.99 6.00
C ALA A 33 5.28 5.57 6.71
N ALA A 34 6.47 5.04 6.43
CA ALA A 34 7.73 5.52 7.02
C ALA A 34 8.03 6.96 6.58
N THR A 35 7.91 7.24 5.29
CA THR A 35 8.12 8.57 4.70
C THR A 35 7.12 9.57 5.27
N GLY A 36 5.83 9.22 5.24
CA GLY A 36 4.77 10.04 5.79
C GLY A 36 4.94 10.30 7.28
N ALA A 37 5.32 9.30 8.07
CA ALA A 37 5.60 9.48 9.50
C ALA A 37 6.72 10.50 9.74
N SER A 38 7.80 10.42 8.96
CA SER A 38 8.94 11.32 9.10
C SER A 38 8.58 12.77 8.76
N ILE A 39 7.88 12.99 7.64
CA ILE A 39 7.43 14.32 7.21
C ILE A 39 6.40 14.87 8.20
N GLY A 40 5.42 14.06 8.57
CA GLY A 40 4.38 14.43 9.51
C GLY A 40 4.95 14.82 10.88
N ALA A 41 5.93 14.06 11.39
CA ALA A 41 6.59 14.39 12.64
C ALA A 41 7.41 15.68 12.54
N ALA A 42 8.14 15.88 11.43
CA ALA A 42 8.92 17.09 11.20
C ALA A 42 8.04 18.34 11.14
N LEU A 43 6.91 18.28 10.42
CA LEU A 43 5.94 19.37 10.34
C LEU A 43 5.20 19.58 11.68
N GLY A 44 4.86 18.49 12.37
CA GLY A 44 4.22 18.54 13.67
C GLY A 44 5.11 19.16 14.76
N ALA A 45 6.44 18.99 14.65
CA ALA A 45 7.40 19.50 15.62
C ALA A 45 7.37 21.04 15.78
N TYR A 46 6.89 21.78 14.77
CA TYR A 46 6.65 23.23 14.89
C TYR A 46 5.63 23.58 15.98
N ALA A 47 4.72 22.65 16.32
CA ALA A 47 3.75 22.78 17.40
C ALA A 47 4.21 22.10 18.72
N GLY A 48 5.49 21.69 18.79
CA GLY A 48 6.09 21.03 19.96
C GLY A 48 5.99 19.50 19.93
N PRO A 49 6.38 18.82 21.02
CA PRO A 49 6.54 17.36 21.06
C PRO A 49 5.26 16.57 20.74
N PHE A 50 4.12 17.04 21.26
CA PHE A 50 2.82 16.42 20.95
C PHE A 50 2.39 16.67 19.51
N GLY A 51 2.75 17.83 18.95
CA GLY A 51 2.56 18.10 17.53
C GLY A 51 3.34 17.11 16.67
N ALA A 52 4.61 16.83 17.00
CA ALA A 52 5.42 15.84 16.30
C ALA A 52 4.81 14.42 16.38
N LEU A 53 4.30 14.03 17.54
CA LEU A 53 3.65 12.72 17.71
C LEU A 53 2.39 12.60 16.84
N ILE A 54 1.49 13.59 16.92
CA ILE A 54 0.22 13.59 16.16
C ILE A 54 0.50 13.70 14.66
N GLY A 55 1.39 14.62 14.27
CA GLY A 55 1.81 14.80 12.90
C GLY A 55 2.42 13.52 12.33
N GLY A 56 3.28 12.85 13.09
CA GLY A 56 3.84 11.55 12.71
C GLY A 56 2.75 10.50 12.50
N LEU A 57 1.80 10.37 13.41
CA LEU A 57 0.71 9.39 13.30
C LEU A 57 -0.19 9.64 12.07
N ILE A 58 -0.58 10.90 11.83
CA ILE A 58 -1.35 11.28 10.65
C ILE A 58 -0.53 11.02 9.39
N GLY A 59 0.73 11.42 9.42
CA GLY A 59 1.69 11.21 8.34
C GLY A 59 1.84 9.74 8.00
N THR A 60 1.94 8.85 9.00
CA THR A 60 1.95 7.40 8.80
C THR A 60 0.72 6.97 8.02
N GLY A 61 -0.48 7.29 8.48
CA GLY A 61 -1.73 6.85 7.85
C GLY A 61 -1.89 7.35 6.41
N VAL A 62 -1.67 8.65 6.18
CA VAL A 62 -1.71 9.22 4.82
C VAL A 62 -0.64 8.60 3.94
N GLY A 63 0.57 8.46 4.46
CA GLY A 63 1.69 7.83 3.78
C GLY A 63 1.40 6.39 3.37
N THR A 64 0.78 5.59 4.24
CA THR A 64 0.42 4.20 3.91
C THR A 64 -0.56 4.15 2.74
N ILE A 65 -1.57 5.02 2.74
CA ILE A 65 -2.60 5.06 1.68
C ILE A 65 -1.97 5.48 0.35
N VAL A 66 -1.20 6.57 0.36
CA VAL A 66 -0.59 7.11 -0.86
C VAL A 66 0.45 6.15 -1.42
N GLY A 67 1.35 5.62 -0.59
CA GLY A 67 2.38 4.69 -1.04
C GLY A 67 1.81 3.36 -1.56
N ALA A 68 0.74 2.85 -0.93
CA ALA A 68 0.06 1.67 -1.45
C ALA A 68 -0.62 1.95 -2.81
N ALA A 69 -1.27 3.10 -2.97
CA ALA A 69 -1.90 3.48 -4.23
C ALA A 69 -0.89 3.69 -5.36
N ASP A 70 0.24 4.33 -5.05
CA ASP A 70 1.33 4.58 -6.00
C ASP A 70 1.95 3.27 -6.49
N ALA A 71 2.27 2.34 -5.58
CA ALA A 71 2.81 1.04 -5.95
C ALA A 71 1.84 0.18 -6.77
N VAL A 72 0.53 0.30 -6.52
CA VAL A 72 -0.51 -0.36 -7.33
C VAL A 72 -0.61 0.25 -8.72
N SER A 73 -0.46 1.58 -8.83
CA SER A 73 -0.44 2.29 -10.11
C SER A 73 0.76 1.85 -10.95
N ASP A 74 1.96 1.87 -10.37
CA ASP A 74 3.20 1.43 -11.03
C ASP A 74 3.10 -0.02 -11.49
N TYR A 75 2.60 -0.92 -10.63
CA TYR A 75 2.40 -2.33 -10.99
C TYR A 75 1.47 -2.48 -12.19
N SER A 76 0.39 -1.68 -12.26
CA SER A 76 -0.56 -1.72 -13.38
C SER A 76 0.07 -1.21 -14.67
N GLU A 77 0.89 -0.16 -14.61
CA GLU A 77 1.61 0.39 -15.77
C GLU A 77 2.62 -0.61 -16.34
N THR A 78 3.33 -1.36 -15.48
CA THR A 78 4.27 -2.41 -15.93
C THR A 78 3.62 -3.61 -16.62
N LEU A 79 2.30 -3.80 -16.48
CA LEU A 79 1.56 -4.84 -17.20
C LEU A 79 1.10 -4.41 -18.60
N ASP A 80 1.04 -3.10 -18.85
CA ASP A 80 0.61 -2.52 -20.12
C ASP A 80 1.77 -2.30 -21.11
N GLU A 81 3.03 -2.50 -20.69
CA GLU A 81 4.25 -2.49 -21.52
C GLU A 81 4.61 -3.87 -22.12
#